data_AF-A0A2G6Q562-F1
#
_entry.id   AF-A0A2G6Q562-F1
#
_cell.length_a   1.000
_cell.length_b   1.000
_cell.length_c   1.000
_cell.angle_alpha   90.00
_cell.angle_beta   90.00
_cell.angle_gamma   90.00
#
_symmetry.space_group_name_H-M   'P 1'
#
loop_
_entity.id
_entity.type
_entity.pdbx_description
1 polymer ?
#
loop_
_entity_poly.entity_id
_entity_poly.type
_entity_poly.pdbx_seq_one_letter_code
_entity_poly.pdbx_strand_id
1 'polypeptide(L)'
;MFLQRLKVILLSGVSMSVISIIVESRDSLSAANFNLLPIYTLAYSCAFTIFAVPVQILLSNTIFSKRFNILTLFIYILAALIVFFAINVSDFELNITFFTQILLYVYIISAGFFFWLWDSLIIPNKR
;
A
#
# COMPACT_ATOMS: atom_id res chain seq x y z
N MET A 1 11.62 -16.86 3.39
CA MET A 1 10.51 -16.22 2.66
C MET A 1 9.65 -15.34 3.57
N PHE A 2 9.16 -15.83 4.71
CA PHE A 2 8.36 -15.04 5.66
C PHE A 2 9.02 -13.71 6.09
N LEU A 3 10.29 -13.76 6.50
CA LEU A 3 11.04 -12.57 6.92
C LEU A 3 11.19 -11.52 5.80
N GLN A 4 11.31 -11.95 4.53
CA GLN A 4 11.37 -11.04 3.38
C GLN A 4 10.02 -10.36 3.15
N ARG A 5 8.92 -11.13 3.22
CA ARG A 5 7.56 -10.61 3.11
C ARG A 5 7.24 -9.60 4.23
N LEU A 6 7.65 -9.90 5.46
CA LEU A 6 7.51 -8.98 6.59
C LEU A 6 8.27 -7.67 6.34
N LYS A 7 9.49 -7.73 5.80
CA LYS A 7 10.26 -6.53 5.43
C LYS A 7 9.55 -5.70 4.36
N VAL A 8 8.99 -6.34 3.34
CA VAL A 8 8.19 -5.67 2.29
C VAL A 8 7.02 -4.93 2.93
N ILE A 9 6.23 -5.61 3.76
CA ILE A 9 5.06 -5.03 4.43
C ILE A 9 5.45 -3.81 5.29
N LEU A 10 6.48 -3.94 6.12
CA LEU A 10 6.93 -2.87 7.00
C LEU A 10 7.45 -1.66 6.20
N LEU A 11 8.24 -1.89 5.14
CA LEU A 11 8.77 -0.81 4.30
C LEU A 11 7.66 -0.12 3.51
N SER A 12 6.69 -0.86 3.00
CA SER A 12 5.47 -0.30 2.40
C SER A 12 4.66 0.51 3.41
N GLY A 13 4.50 0.01 4.64
CA GLY A 13 3.81 0.70 5.72
C GLY A 13 4.49 2.03 6.10
N VAL A 14 5.83 2.01 6.26
CA VAL A 14 6.62 3.23 6.49
C VAL A 14 6.47 4.20 5.32
N SER A 15 6.59 3.73 4.08
CA SER A 15 6.47 4.58 2.89
C SER A 15 5.10 5.26 2.81
N MET A 16 4.02 4.51 3.09
CA MET A 16 2.67 5.05 3.15
C MET A 16 2.49 6.02 4.31
N SER A 17 3.04 5.74 5.49
CA SER A 17 2.96 6.66 6.63
C SER A 17 3.56 8.03 6.31
N VAL A 18 4.68 8.05 5.57
CA VAL A 18 5.31 9.30 5.11
C VAL A 18 4.42 10.03 4.13
N ILE A 19 3.81 9.32 3.16
CA ILE A 19 2.84 9.94 2.24
C ILE A 19 1.67 10.53 3.00
N SER A 20 1.08 9.80 3.94
CA SER A 20 -0.08 10.27 4.71
C SER A 20 0.25 11.51 5.53
N ILE A 21 1.41 11.54 6.20
CA ILE A 21 1.86 12.72 6.93
C ILE A 21 2.01 13.91 5.98
N ILE A 22 2.66 13.73 4.82
CA ILE A 22 2.85 14.82 3.84
C ILE A 22 1.49 15.32 3.30
N VAL A 23 0.58 14.40 2.99
CA VAL A 23 -0.72 14.70 2.40
C VAL A 23 -1.68 15.35 3.40
N GLU A 24 -1.62 14.97 4.66
CA GLU A 24 -2.46 15.48 5.74
C GLU A 24 -1.94 16.82 6.30
N SER A 25 -0.62 17.03 6.27
CA SER A 25 0.03 18.26 6.76
C SER A 25 0.01 19.44 5.77
N ARG A 26 -1.01 19.51 4.88
CA ARG A 26 -1.11 20.48 3.76
C ARG A 26 -0.70 21.92 4.09
N ASP A 27 -0.94 22.37 5.33
CA ASP A 27 -0.70 23.75 5.76
C ASP A 27 0.59 23.94 6.58
N SER A 28 1.08 22.91 7.27
CA SER A 28 2.38 22.97 7.96
C SER A 28 2.92 21.58 8.35
N LEU A 29 4.11 21.26 7.85
CA LEU A 29 4.88 20.10 8.27
C LEU A 29 5.53 20.40 9.63
N SER A 30 4.87 20.01 10.71
CA SER A 30 5.44 20.11 12.06
C SER A 30 6.15 18.81 12.46
N ALA A 31 7.17 18.92 13.30
CA ALA A 31 7.83 17.76 13.91
C ALA A 31 6.85 16.88 14.72
N ALA A 32 5.76 17.46 15.24
CA ALA A 32 4.73 16.73 15.97
C ALA A 32 3.96 15.76 15.07
N ASN A 33 3.82 16.04 13.77
CA ASN A 33 3.14 15.15 12.83
C ASN A 33 3.94 13.85 12.62
N PHE A 34 5.27 13.93 12.72
CA PHE A 34 6.14 12.74 12.64
C PHE A 34 6.05 11.84 13.87
N ASN A 35 5.52 12.32 15.00
CA ASN A 35 5.25 11.46 16.16
C ASN A 35 4.14 10.44 15.86
N LEU A 36 3.30 10.68 14.85
CA LEU A 36 2.28 9.73 14.38
C LEU A 36 2.85 8.65 13.45
N LEU A 37 4.10 8.80 12.99
CA LEU A 37 4.73 7.89 12.04
C LEU A 37 4.72 6.41 12.50
N PRO A 38 5.00 6.07 13.77
CA PRO A 38 4.89 4.69 14.24
C PRO A 38 3.45 4.15 14.20
N ILE A 39 2.47 4.97 14.56
CA ILE A 39 1.05 4.60 14.57
C ILE A 39 0.57 4.35 13.14
N TYR A 40 0.86 5.27 12.22
CA TYR A 40 0.51 5.14 10.81
C TYR A 40 1.24 3.97 10.14
N THR A 41 2.53 3.78 10.45
CA THR A 41 3.29 2.62 9.95
C THR A 41 2.62 1.32 10.37
N LEU A 42 2.17 1.21 11.62
CA LEU A 42 1.51 0.01 12.12
C LEU A 42 0.15 -0.20 11.44
N ALA A 43 -0.67 0.86 11.33
CA ALA A 43 -1.97 0.81 10.65
C ALA A 43 -1.84 0.38 9.18
N TYR A 44 -0.93 1.01 8.42
CA TYR A 44 -0.70 0.65 7.02
C TYR A 44 -0.08 -0.74 6.88
N SER A 45 0.82 -1.15 7.77
CA SER A 45 1.38 -2.51 7.76
C SER A 45 0.31 -3.58 7.98
N CYS A 46 -0.64 -3.33 8.89
CA CYS A 46 -1.82 -4.19 9.08
C CYS A 46 -2.66 -4.27 7.80
N ALA A 47 -2.95 -3.12 7.18
CA ALA A 47 -3.68 -3.09 5.91
C ALA A 47 -2.96 -3.90 4.82
N PHE A 48 -1.66 -3.67 4.60
CA PHE A 48 -0.85 -4.44 3.65
C PHE A 48 -0.84 -5.95 3.97
N THR A 49 -0.86 -6.34 5.24
CA THR A 49 -0.92 -7.76 5.60
C THR A 49 -2.22 -8.41 5.11
N ILE A 50 -3.36 -7.70 5.24
CA ILE A 50 -4.67 -8.22 4.88
C ILE A 50 -4.79 -8.44 3.36
N PHE A 51 -4.28 -7.54 2.53
CA PHE A 51 -4.49 -7.63 1.08
C PHE A 51 -3.25 -8.05 0.29
N ALA A 52 -2.08 -7.56 0.66
CA ALA A 52 -0.91 -7.69 -0.18
C ALA A 52 -0.25 -9.07 -0.04
N VAL A 53 -0.40 -9.72 1.12
CA VAL A 53 0.05 -11.11 1.34
C VAL A 53 -0.71 -12.11 0.44
N PRO A 54 -2.06 -12.12 0.40
CA PRO A 54 -2.80 -12.95 -0.55
C PRO A 54 -2.39 -12.74 -2.00
N VAL A 55 -2.27 -11.49 -2.44
CA VAL A 55 -1.89 -11.15 -3.83
C VAL A 55 -0.48 -11.64 -4.14
N GLN A 56 0.46 -11.47 -3.20
CA GLN A 56 1.83 -11.94 -3.36
C GLN A 56 1.92 -13.47 -3.39
N ILE A 57 1.09 -14.20 -2.62
CA ILE A 57 0.97 -15.65 -2.72
C ILE A 57 0.43 -16.04 -4.11
N LEU A 58 -0.64 -15.39 -4.57
CA LEU A 58 -1.26 -15.63 -5.88
C LEU A 58 -0.23 -15.42 -7.01
N LEU A 59 0.49 -14.30 -7.00
CA LEU A 59 1.47 -13.95 -8.03
C LEU A 59 2.69 -14.87 -8.00
N SER A 60 3.13 -15.33 -6.83
CA SER A 60 4.28 -16.24 -6.71
C SER A 60 4.08 -17.59 -7.41
N ASN A 61 2.84 -17.99 -7.66
CA ASN A 61 2.50 -19.23 -8.36
C ASN A 61 2.25 -19.03 -9.88
N THR A 62 2.42 -17.81 -10.39
CA THR A 62 2.11 -17.46 -11.78
C THR A 62 3.36 -17.08 -12.59
N ILE A 63 3.22 -17.10 -13.92
CA ILE A 63 4.25 -16.69 -14.90
C ILE A 63 4.69 -15.22 -14.68
N PHE A 64 3.90 -14.43 -13.94
CA PHE A 64 4.16 -13.04 -13.63
C PHE A 64 5.23 -12.80 -12.56
N SER A 65 5.85 -13.84 -12.00
CA SER A 65 6.94 -13.79 -11.00
C SER A 65 8.21 -13.03 -11.43
N LYS A 66 8.26 -12.47 -12.64
CA LYS A 66 9.40 -11.65 -13.08
C LYS A 66 9.51 -10.37 -12.24
N ARG A 67 10.74 -10.09 -11.80
CA ARG A 67 11.13 -8.86 -11.11
C ARG A 67 10.71 -7.64 -11.96
N PHE A 68 10.07 -6.64 -11.35
CA PHE A 68 9.62 -5.40 -12.00
C PHE A 68 8.65 -5.59 -13.17
N ASN A 69 7.72 -6.54 -13.06
CA ASN A 69 6.69 -6.71 -14.06
C ASN A 69 5.57 -5.64 -13.92
N ILE A 70 5.35 -4.82 -14.94
CA ILE A 70 4.30 -3.79 -14.91
C ILE A 70 2.89 -4.38 -14.75
N LEU A 71 2.64 -5.59 -15.24
CA LEU A 71 1.35 -6.27 -15.04
C LEU A 71 1.09 -6.57 -13.56
N THR A 72 2.14 -6.91 -12.80
CA THR A 72 2.01 -7.12 -11.35
C THR A 72 1.73 -5.81 -10.61
N LEU A 73 2.28 -4.68 -11.08
CA LEU A 73 1.92 -3.36 -10.54
C LEU A 73 0.41 -3.09 -10.72
N PHE A 74 -0.15 -3.33 -11.91
CA PHE A 74 -1.58 -3.18 -12.14
C PHE A 74 -2.41 -4.05 -11.21
N ILE A 75 -2.00 -5.30 -10.97
CA ILE A 75 -2.68 -6.21 -10.05
C ILE A 75 -2.63 -5.67 -8.61
N TYR A 76 -1.48 -5.16 -8.16
CA TYR A 76 -1.36 -4.55 -6.83
C TYR A 76 -2.22 -3.29 -6.67
N ILE A 77 -2.27 -2.42 -7.69
CA ILE A 77 -3.14 -1.23 -7.69
C ILE A 77 -4.62 -1.64 -7.66
N LEU A 78 -5.01 -2.62 -8.47
CA LEU A 78 -6.39 -3.13 -8.50
C LEU A 78 -6.80 -3.76 -7.16
N ALA A 79 -5.89 -4.52 -6.55
CA ALA A 79 -6.12 -5.09 -5.23
C ALA A 79 -6.29 -4.01 -4.16
N ALA A 80 -5.43 -2.99 -4.16
CA ALA A 80 -5.56 -1.84 -3.26
C ALA A 80 -6.90 -1.12 -3.46
N LEU A 81 -7.35 -0.97 -4.72
CA LEU A 81 -8.63 -0.35 -5.05
C LEU A 81 -9.81 -1.16 -4.52
N ILE A 82 -9.82 -2.49 -4.68
CA ILE A 82 -10.86 -3.37 -4.17
C ILE A 82 -10.95 -3.27 -2.63
N VAL A 83 -9.81 -3.30 -1.95
CA VAL A 83 -9.75 -3.21 -0.48
C VAL A 83 -10.27 -1.87 -0.01
N PHE A 84 -9.84 -0.79 -0.65
CA PHE A 84 -10.30 0.55 -0.33
C PHE A 84 -11.82 0.65 -0.51
N PHE A 85 -12.35 0.13 -1.61
CA PHE A 85 -13.79 0.09 -1.86
C PHE A 85 -14.54 -0.74 -0.82
N ALA A 86 -14.01 -1.92 -0.45
CA ALA A 86 -14.62 -2.79 0.56
C ALA A 86 -14.72 -2.11 1.93
N ILE A 87 -13.69 -1.37 2.33
CA ILE A 87 -13.70 -0.58 3.58
C ILE A 87 -14.76 0.53 3.51
N ASN A 88 -14.78 1.33 2.45
CA ASN A 88 -15.69 2.47 2.34
C ASN A 88 -17.17 2.05 2.18
N VAL A 89 -17.42 0.91 1.52
CA VAL A 89 -18.78 0.33 1.45
C VAL A 89 -19.23 -0.17 2.82
N SER A 90 -18.32 -0.73 3.62
CA SER A 90 -18.61 -1.17 4.99
C SER A 90 -18.96 0.00 5.92
N ASP A 91 -18.37 1.17 5.70
CA ASP A 91 -18.58 2.36 6.52
C ASP A 91 -19.82 3.19 6.10
N PHE A 92 -20.58 2.75 5.08
CA PHE A 92 -21.76 3.45 4.54
C PHE A 92 -21.52 4.91 4.06
N GLU A 93 -20.27 5.36 3.97
CA GLU A 93 -19.89 6.72 3.55
C GLU A 93 -19.70 6.83 2.02
N LEU A 94 -20.75 6.56 1.23
CA LEU A 94 -20.69 6.67 -0.24
C LEU A 94 -20.66 8.12 -0.76
N ASN A 95 -20.71 9.13 0.11
CA ASN A 95 -20.79 10.53 -0.29
C ASN A 95 -19.39 11.18 -0.36
N ILE A 96 -18.61 10.77 -1.36
CA ILE A 96 -17.20 11.17 -1.50
C ILE A 96 -17.11 12.44 -2.38
N THR A 97 -16.71 13.58 -1.81
CA THR A 97 -16.50 14.84 -2.55
C THR A 97 -15.31 14.76 -3.53
N PHE A 98 -15.30 15.58 -4.58
CA PHE A 98 -14.26 15.55 -5.64
C PHE A 98 -12.81 15.65 -5.11
N PHE A 99 -12.55 16.52 -4.13
CA PHE A 99 -11.23 16.64 -3.52
C PHE A 99 -10.84 15.42 -2.69
N THR A 100 -11.80 14.79 -2.03
CA THR A 100 -11.62 13.52 -1.33
C THR A 100 -11.29 12.40 -2.32
N GLN A 101 -11.91 12.39 -3.51
CA GLN A 101 -11.63 11.40 -4.56
C GLN A 101 -10.19 11.48 -5.08
N ILE A 102 -9.64 12.68 -5.30
CA ILE A 102 -8.24 12.82 -5.76
C ILE A 102 -7.26 12.26 -4.72
N LEU A 103 -7.45 12.62 -3.44
CA LEU A 103 -6.63 12.10 -2.34
C LEU A 103 -6.69 10.58 -2.26
N LEU A 104 -7.90 10.04 -2.40
CA LEU A 104 -8.17 8.62 -2.37
C LEU A 104 -7.39 7.88 -3.48
N TYR A 105 -7.42 8.39 -4.71
CA TYR A 105 -6.63 7.81 -5.80
C TYR A 105 -5.12 7.89 -5.54
N VAL A 106 -4.62 8.98 -4.95
CA VAL A 106 -3.20 9.10 -4.56
C VAL A 106 -2.85 8.00 -3.55
N TYR A 107 -3.69 7.74 -2.55
CA TYR A 107 -3.47 6.67 -1.58
C TYR A 107 -3.48 5.28 -2.22
N ILE A 108 -4.46 4.97 -3.08
CA ILE A 108 -4.57 3.67 -3.77
C ILE A 108 -3.34 3.42 -4.65
N ILE A 109 -2.99 4.39 -5.50
CA ILE A 109 -1.87 4.25 -6.44
C ILE A 109 -0.56 4.11 -5.67
N SER A 110 -0.37 4.92 -4.62
CA SER A 110 0.83 4.86 -3.77
C SER A 110 0.94 3.52 -3.06
N ALA A 111 -0.16 2.98 -2.51
CA ALA A 111 -0.15 1.69 -1.84
C ALA A 111 0.23 0.55 -2.78
N GLY A 112 -0.39 0.50 -3.97
CA GLY A 112 -0.05 -0.48 -5.00
C GLY A 112 1.40 -0.35 -5.47
N PHE A 113 1.86 0.88 -5.70
CA PHE A 113 3.22 1.16 -6.16
C PHE A 113 4.29 0.78 -5.14
N PHE A 114 4.18 1.22 -3.88
CA PHE A 114 5.19 0.91 -2.87
C PHE A 114 5.26 -0.58 -2.58
N PHE A 115 4.12 -1.26 -2.49
CA PHE A 115 4.15 -2.70 -2.29
C PHE A 115 4.81 -3.42 -3.46
N TRP A 116 4.43 -3.10 -4.69
CA TRP A 116 5.08 -3.65 -5.88
C TRP A 116 6.59 -3.39 -5.94
N LEU A 117 7.02 -2.17 -5.58
CA LEU A 117 8.41 -1.75 -5.59
C LEU A 117 9.22 -2.55 -4.56
N TRP A 118 8.75 -2.61 -3.31
CA TRP A 118 9.44 -3.34 -2.25
C TRP A 118 9.43 -4.85 -2.49
N ASP A 119 8.31 -5.40 -2.97
CA ASP A 119 8.20 -6.81 -3.35
C ASP A 119 9.22 -7.16 -4.45
N SER A 120 9.28 -6.36 -5.51
CA SER A 120 10.23 -6.52 -6.62
C SER A 120 11.69 -6.37 -6.17
N LEU A 121 11.97 -5.52 -5.19
CA LEU A 121 13.34 -5.30 -4.70
C LEU A 121 13.82 -6.41 -3.76
N ILE A 122 12.96 -6.86 -2.84
CA ILE A 122 13.36 -7.68 -1.69
C ILE A 122 13.13 -9.17 -1.93
N ILE A 123 12.11 -9.56 -2.70
CA ILE A 123 11.84 -10.96 -2.99
C ILE A 123 12.59 -11.35 -4.27
N PRO A 124 13.65 -12.17 -4.16
CA PRO A 124 14.38 -12.60 -5.34
C PRO A 124 13.50 -13.52 -6.18
N ASN A 125 13.53 -13.32 -7.49
CA ASN A 125 12.90 -14.22 -8.44
C ASN A 125 13.61 -15.57 -8.34
N LYS A 126 12.92 -16.61 -7.84
CA LYS A 126 13.46 -17.97 -7.87
C LYS A 126 13.46 -18.42 -9.34
N ARG A 127 14.65 -18.42 -9.95
CA ARG A 127 14.89 -19.20 -11.17
C ARG A 127 14.93 -20.68 -10.81
#